data_AF-A0A4Q4BQ71-F1
#
_entry.id   AF-A0A4Q4BQ71-F1
#
_cell.length_a   1.000
_cell.length_b   1.000
_cell.length_c   1.000
_cell.angle_alpha   90.00
_cell.angle_beta   90.00
_cell.angle_gamma   90.00
#
_symmetry.space_group_name_H-M   'P 1'
#
loop_
_entity.id
_entity.type
_entity.pdbx_description
1 polymer ?
#
loop_
_entity_poly.entity_id
_entity_poly.type
_entity_poly.pdbx_seq_one_letter_code
_entity_poly.pdbx_strand_id
1 'polypeptide(L)'
;MLDATLKSQLQAYLERITRPVHLVASLDDGASSREMRALLQDIVALSDKVTLEERDDDARKPSFAITSPGHDISLRFAGLPMGHE
;
A
#
# COMPACT_ATOMS: atom_id res chain seq x y z
N MET A 1 -11.40 -2.28 -4.84
CA MET A 1 -11.02 -3.39 -3.94
C MET A 1 -11.14 -2.88 -2.50
N LEU A 2 -11.15 -3.78 -1.51
CA LEU A 2 -11.71 -3.53 -0.17
C LEU A 2 -13.22 -3.23 -0.19
N ASP A 3 -13.98 -3.99 0.58
CA ASP A 3 -15.39 -3.69 0.82
C ASP A 3 -15.55 -2.45 1.73
N ALA A 4 -16.76 -1.91 1.80
CA ALA A 4 -17.05 -0.68 2.54
C ALA A 4 -16.75 -0.80 4.04
N THR A 5 -16.94 -1.99 4.64
CA THR A 5 -16.66 -2.22 6.06
C THR A 5 -15.16 -2.16 6.32
N LEU A 6 -14.36 -2.86 5.50
CA LEU A 6 -12.91 -2.85 5.65
C LEU A 6 -12.31 -1.45 5.40
N LYS A 7 -12.84 -0.71 4.41
CA LYS A 7 -12.44 0.69 4.18
C LYS A 7 -12.70 1.58 5.40
N SER A 8 -13.88 1.47 6.00
CA SER A 8 -14.24 2.24 7.19
C SER A 8 -13.32 1.92 8.38
N GLN A 9 -13.02 0.64 8.60
CA GLN A 9 -12.10 0.21 9.66
C GLN A 9 -10.68 0.71 9.42
N LEU A 10 -10.17 0.57 8.19
CA LEU A 10 -8.84 1.03 7.83
C LEU A 10 -8.72 2.54 7.99
N GLN A 11 -9.72 3.31 7.54
CA GLN A 11 -9.74 4.77 7.71
C GLN A 11 -9.59 5.18 9.18
N ALA A 12 -10.34 4.54 10.10
CA ALA A 12 -10.23 4.82 11.53
C ALA A 12 -8.82 4.54 12.10
N TYR A 13 -8.11 3.54 11.57
CA TYR A 13 -6.70 3.32 11.93
C TYR A 13 -5.77 4.37 11.32
N LEU A 14 -5.99 4.77 10.07
CA LEU A 14 -5.19 5.79 9.39
C LEU A 14 -5.30 7.17 10.07
N GLU A 15 -6.43 7.49 10.68
CA GLU A 15 -6.60 8.73 11.48
C GLU A 15 -5.60 8.81 12.64
N ARG A 16 -5.18 7.67 13.19
CA ARG A 16 -4.24 7.60 14.32
C ARG A 16 -2.78 7.75 13.89
N ILE A 17 -2.49 7.76 12.59
CA ILE A 17 -1.13 7.91 12.07
C ILE A 17 -0.63 9.34 12.35
N THR A 18 0.54 9.45 12.96
CA THR A 18 1.16 10.74 13.31
C THR A 18 2.25 11.19 12.34
N ARG A 19 2.62 10.32 11.38
CA ARG A 19 3.70 10.57 10.41
C ARG A 19 3.26 10.22 8.99
N PRO A 20 3.78 10.90 7.95
CA PRO A 20 3.49 10.50 6.58
C PRO A 20 3.91 9.06 6.31
N VAL A 21 3.04 8.30 5.65
CA VAL A 21 3.31 6.95 5.16
C VAL A 21 3.49 7.02 3.66
N HIS A 22 4.56 6.41 3.18
CA HIS A 22 4.88 6.35 1.76
C HIS A 22 4.91 4.90 1.30
N LEU A 23 3.94 4.55 0.47
CA LEU A 23 3.82 3.26 -0.18
C LEU A 23 4.62 3.28 -1.48
N VAL A 24 5.57 2.36 -1.62
CA VAL A 24 6.40 2.27 -2.82
C VAL A 24 6.16 0.94 -3.48
N ALA A 25 5.53 0.95 -4.65
CA ALA A 25 5.14 -0.25 -5.37
C ALA A 25 6.12 -0.60 -6.50
N SER A 26 6.37 -1.91 -6.64
CA SER A 26 7.08 -2.52 -7.76
C SER A 26 6.11 -3.48 -8.44
N LEU A 27 5.63 -3.07 -9.62
CA LEU A 27 4.52 -3.69 -10.33
C LEU A 27 4.94 -4.09 -11.75
N ASP A 28 4.24 -5.07 -12.31
CA ASP A 28 4.32 -5.45 -13.72
C ASP A 28 2.95 -5.26 -14.41
N ASP A 29 2.85 -5.73 -15.66
CA ASP A 29 1.63 -5.67 -16.46
C ASP A 29 0.68 -6.87 -16.23
N GLY A 30 0.95 -7.68 -15.20
CA GLY A 30 0.15 -8.83 -14.82
C GLY A 30 -1.18 -8.45 -14.14
N ALA A 31 -2.10 -9.42 -14.08
CA ALA A 31 -3.39 -9.23 -13.40
C ALA A 31 -3.21 -8.90 -11.91
N SER A 32 -2.34 -9.64 -11.21
CA SER A 32 -2.06 -9.41 -9.79
C SER A 32 -1.48 -8.04 -9.50
N SER A 33 -0.67 -7.47 -10.40
CA SER A 33 -0.17 -6.11 -10.27
C SER A 33 -1.24 -5.05 -10.47
N ARG A 34 -2.21 -5.28 -11.35
CA ARG A 34 -3.39 -4.42 -11.49
C ARG A 34 -4.25 -4.42 -10.22
N GLU A 35 -4.45 -5.61 -9.62
CA GLU A 35 -5.16 -5.73 -8.34
C GLU A 35 -4.40 -5.04 -7.21
N MET A 36 -3.08 -5.22 -7.12
CA MET A 36 -2.25 -4.54 -6.12
C MET A 36 -2.35 -3.01 -6.27
N ARG A 37 -2.26 -2.51 -7.51
CA ARG A 37 -2.43 -1.08 -7.80
C ARG A 37 -3.78 -0.57 -7.31
N ALA A 38 -4.86 -1.29 -7.60
CA ALA A 38 -6.20 -0.92 -7.15
C ALA A 38 -6.31 -0.88 -5.62
N LEU A 39 -5.75 -1.88 -4.92
CA LEU A 39 -5.68 -1.90 -3.46
C LEU A 39 -4.92 -0.69 -2.91
N LEU A 40 -3.73 -0.40 -3.42
CA LEU A 40 -2.91 0.72 -2.93
C LEU A 40 -3.58 2.07 -3.20
N GLN A 41 -4.25 2.23 -4.35
CA GLN A 41 -5.05 3.42 -4.66
C GLN A 41 -6.24 3.58 -3.71
N ASP A 42 -6.93 2.48 -3.39
CA ASP A 42 -8.01 2.49 -2.39
C ASP A 42 -7.49 2.93 -1.02
N ILE A 43 -6.28 2.53 -0.60
CA ILE A 43 -5.67 2.95 0.67
C ILE A 43 -5.29 4.43 0.66
N VAL A 44 -4.65 4.92 -0.42
CA VAL A 44 -4.28 6.35 -0.57
C VAL A 44 -5.52 7.25 -0.48
N ALA A 45 -6.65 6.82 -1.05
CA ALA A 45 -7.89 7.58 -1.01
C ALA A 45 -8.50 7.72 0.40
N LEU A 46 -8.05 6.94 1.39
CA LEU A 46 -8.57 6.99 2.76
C LEU A 46 -7.82 7.99 3.66
N SER A 47 -6.68 8.54 3.24
CA SER A 47 -5.92 9.48 4.08
C SER A 47 -4.92 10.33 3.30
N ASP A 48 -4.95 11.65 3.53
CA ASP A 48 -3.97 12.60 2.98
C ASP A 48 -2.53 12.39 3.50
N LYS A 49 -2.35 11.56 4.53
CA LYS A 49 -1.02 11.22 5.08
C LYS A 49 -0.38 10.03 4.36
N VAL A 50 -1.09 9.38 3.44
CA VAL A 50 -0.61 8.21 2.72
C VAL A 50 -0.36 8.60 1.26
N THR A 51 0.85 8.38 0.76
CA THR A 51 1.21 8.59 -0.63
C THR A 51 1.63 7.29 -1.30
N LEU A 52 1.50 7.22 -2.62
CA LEU A 52 1.93 6.08 -3.44
C LEU A 52 2.91 6.54 -4.52
N GLU A 53 3.99 5.79 -4.68
CA GLU A 53 4.96 5.92 -5.77
C GLU A 53 5.18 4.55 -6.42
N GLU A 54 5.22 4.49 -7.75
CA GLU A 54 5.61 3.29 -8.50
C GLU A 54 7.06 3.48 -8.99
N ARG A 55 8.01 2.71 -8.45
CA ARG A 55 9.46 2.88 -8.74
C ARG A 55 10.13 1.71 -9.45
N ASP A 56 9.44 0.59 -9.55
CA ASP A 56 10.02 -0.65 -10.09
C ASP A 56 11.39 -1.00 -9.46
N ASP A 57 11.47 -0.92 -8.14
CA ASP A 57 12.72 -1.01 -7.37
C ASP A 57 12.94 -2.38 -6.72
N ASP A 58 12.13 -3.39 -7.06
CA ASP A 58 12.22 -4.75 -6.51
C ASP A 58 11.97 -5.81 -7.58
N ALA A 59 12.73 -6.90 -7.53
CA ALA A 59 12.60 -8.01 -8.46
C ALA A 59 11.31 -8.83 -8.26
N ARG A 60 10.71 -8.79 -7.06
CA ARG A 60 9.43 -9.44 -6.77
C ARG A 60 8.28 -8.51 -7.17
N LYS A 61 7.52 -8.93 -8.18
CA LYS A 61 6.36 -8.20 -8.70
C LYS A 61 5.11 -9.09 -8.68
N PRO A 62 3.96 -8.60 -8.17
CA PRO A 62 3.79 -7.33 -7.47
C PRO A 62 4.39 -7.35 -6.05
N SER A 63 4.99 -6.24 -5.64
CA SER A 63 5.33 -5.97 -4.23
C SER A 63 5.15 -4.49 -3.90
N PHE A 64 5.05 -4.17 -2.62
CA PHE A 64 5.14 -2.80 -2.15
C PHE A 64 5.84 -2.70 -0.80
N ALA A 65 6.57 -1.61 -0.60
CA ALA A 65 7.16 -1.25 0.69
C ALA A 65 6.32 -0.20 1.41
N ILE A 66 6.29 -0.29 2.73
CA ILE A 66 5.76 0.74 3.62
C ILE A 66 6.95 1.47 4.23
N THR A 67 7.05 2.76 3.96
CA THR A 67 8.15 3.61 4.43
C THR A 67 7.60 4.90 5.05
N SER A 68 8.47 5.69 5.68
CA SER A 68 8.14 7.04 6.11
C SER A 68 9.30 7.96 5.73
N PRO A 69 9.07 9.09 5.04
CA PRO A 69 10.13 10.00 4.63
C PRO A 69 11.04 10.41 5.79
N GLY A 70 12.36 10.38 5.55
CA GLY A 70 13.37 10.74 6.55
C GLY A 70 13.57 9.71 7.66
N HIS A 71 12.96 8.52 7.57
CA HIS A 71 13.12 7.44 8.54
C HIS A 71 13.63 6.17 7.85
N ASP A 72 14.45 5.41 8.57
CA ASP A 72 14.92 4.10 8.13
C ASP A 72 13.89 3.02 8.47
N ILE A 73 12.92 2.84 7.57
CA ILE A 73 11.87 1.82 7.68
C ILE A 73 11.93 0.93 6.45
N SER A 74 12.07 -0.38 6.66
CA SER A 74 12.13 -1.39 5.61
C SER A 74 11.15 -2.53 5.89
N LEU A 75 9.87 -2.30 5.58
CA LEU A 75 8.86 -3.35 5.55
C LEU A 75 8.34 -3.49 4.11
N ARG A 76 8.43 -4.69 3.53
CA ARG A 76 7.95 -4.98 2.17
C ARG A 76 7.10 -6.23 2.15
N PHE A 77 5.98 -6.14 1.44
CA PHE A 77 5.07 -7.25 1.14
C PHE A 77 5.19 -7.61 -0.33
N ALA A 78 5.22 -8.90 -0.66
CA ALA A 78 5.25 -9.40 -2.02
C ALA A 78 4.11 -10.39 -2.24
N GLY A 79 3.31 -10.18 -3.29
CA GLY A 79 2.01 -10.81 -3.48
C GLY A 79 0.86 -10.01 -2.85
N LEU A 80 -0.38 -10.33 -3.24
CA LEU A 80 -1.59 -9.68 -2.73
C LEU A 80 -1.90 -10.17 -1.31
N PRO A 81 -1.89 -9.30 -0.28
CA PRO A 81 -2.12 -9.68 1.10
C PRO A 81 -3.63 -9.71 1.44
N MET A 82 -4.45 -10.37 0.61
CA MET A 82 -5.92 -10.39 0.79
C MET A 82 -6.40 -11.63 1.59
N GLY A 83 -5.52 -12.29 2.36
CA GLY A 83 -5.78 -13.50 3.16
C GLY A 83 -5.79 -13.28 4.68
N HIS A 84 -5.56 -14.33 5.49
CA HIS A 84 -5.48 -14.29 6.98
C HIS A 84 -4.21 -13.59 7.51
N GLU A 85 -3.75 -12.54 6.85
CA GLU A 85 -2.57 -11.77 7.26
C GLU A 85 -2.96 -10.57 8.13
#